data_AF-A0A0A2UQT6-F1
#
_entry.id   AF-A0A0A2UQT6-F1
#
_cell.length_a   1.000
_cell.length_b   1.000
_cell.length_c   1.000
_cell.angle_alpha   90.00
_cell.angle_beta   90.00
_cell.angle_gamma   90.00
#
_symmetry.space_group_name_H-M   'P 1'
#
loop_
_entity.id
_entity.type
_entity.pdbx_description
1 polymer ?
#
loop_
_entity_poly.entity_id
_entity_poly.type
_entity_poly.pdbx_seq_one_letter_code
_entity_poly.pdbx_strand_id
1 'polypeptide(L)' 'MELLQFLKDEGYSETIVHDQQSRPIYYNLNDISDDMQLYSTLNIQPVRIEYFPFDARPYFVSVEESRKQIIYVQKGK' A
#
# COMPACT_ATOMS: atom_id res chain seq x y z
N MET A 1 -9.21 -12.63 -3.43
CA MET A 1 -9.56 -11.25 -3.04
C MET A 1 -8.35 -10.41 -3.37
N GLU A 2 -8.51 -9.43 -4.24
CA GLU A 2 -7.42 -8.56 -4.71
C GLU A 2 -7.26 -7.39 -3.74
N LEU A 3 -6.02 -7.07 -3.36
CA LEU A 3 -5.72 -6.04 -2.37
C LEU A 3 -6.19 -4.67 -2.84
N LEU A 4 -5.94 -4.32 -4.10
CA LEU A 4 -6.29 -3.03 -4.65
C LEU A 4 -7.80 -2.80 -4.58
N GLN A 5 -8.59 -3.80 -4.97
CA GLN A 5 -10.05 -3.70 -4.93
C GLN A 5 -10.51 -3.53 -3.48
N PHE A 6 -9.97 -4.31 -2.54
CA PHE A 6 -10.26 -4.16 -1.12
C PHE A 6 -9.96 -2.76 -0.60
N LEU A 7 -8.80 -2.19 -0.93
CA LEU A 7 -8.42 -0.84 -0.52
C LEU A 7 -9.38 0.21 -1.10
N LYS A 8 -9.77 0.06 -2.37
CA LYS A 8 -10.75 0.95 -3.01
C LYS A 8 -12.13 0.84 -2.37
N ASP A 9 -12.59 -0.37 -2.06
CA ASP A 9 -13.88 -0.62 -1.41
C ASP A 9 -13.95 -0.02 0.00
N GLU A 10 -12.83 -0.05 0.74
CA GLU A 10 -12.69 0.64 2.04
C GLU A 10 -12.62 2.19 1.91
N GLY A 11 -12.54 2.71 0.69
CA GLY A 11 -12.49 4.14 0.37
C GLY A 11 -11.10 4.76 0.40
N TYR A 12 -10.04 3.94 0.37
CA TYR A 12 -8.69 4.46 0.21
C TYR A 12 -8.44 4.89 -1.24
N SER A 13 -7.79 6.04 -1.41
CA SER A 13 -7.43 6.58 -2.73
C SER A 13 -5.93 6.75 -2.91
N GLU A 14 -5.15 6.72 -1.84
CA GLU A 14 -3.70 6.98 -1.88
C GLU A 14 -2.94 5.98 -1.03
N THR A 15 -1.75 5.61 -1.48
CA THR A 15 -0.73 4.92 -0.67
C THR A 15 0.47 5.83 -0.45
N ILE A 16 1.13 5.66 0.69
CA ILE A 16 2.31 6.44 1.08
C ILE A 16 3.41 5.47 1.49
N VAL A 17 4.56 5.58 0.83
CA VAL A 17 5.80 4.87 1.19
C VAL A 17 6.90 5.87 1.47
N HIS A 18 7.91 5.48 2.26
CA HIS A 18 9.07 6.32 2.51
C HIS A 18 10.25 5.83 1.68
N ASP A 19 10.94 6.75 0.99
CA ASP A 19 12.16 6.44 0.27
C ASP A 19 13.37 6.23 1.22
N GLN A 20 14.54 5.93 0.67
CA GLN A 20 15.77 5.74 1.46
C GLN A 20 16.20 6.99 2.26
N GLN A 21 15.70 8.17 1.91
CA GLN A 21 15.94 9.44 2.59
C GLN A 21 14.78 9.79 3.55
N SER A 22 13.87 8.86 3.83
CA SER A 22 12.67 9.05 4.65
C SER A 22 11.71 10.13 4.11
N ARG A 23 11.70 10.37 2.80
CA ARG A 23 10.74 11.27 2.16
C ARG A 23 9.49 10.49 1.75
N PRO A 24 8.29 11.01 2.01
CA PRO A 24 7.06 10.35 1.61
C PRO A 24 6.87 10.45 0.09
N ILE A 25 6.62 9.30 -0.53
CA ILE A 25 6.18 9.15 -1.92
C ILE A 25 4.73 8.72 -1.91
N TYR A 26 3.91 9.41 -2.70
CA TYR A 26 2.47 9.20 -2.79
C TYR A 26 2.14 8.51 -4.10
N TYR A 27 1.30 7.49 -4.05
CA TYR A 27 0.73 6.85 -5.24
C TYR A 27 -0.78 6.83 -5.15
N ASN A 28 -1.43 7.34 -6.20
CA ASN A 28 -2.87 7.33 -6.33
C ASN A 28 -3.37 5.94 -6.74
N LEU A 29 -4.21 5.33 -5.92
CA LEU A 29 -4.80 4.01 -6.16
C LEU A 29 -5.77 4.00 -7.34
N ASN A 30 -6.35 5.15 -7.70
CA ASN A 30 -7.26 5.26 -8.85
C ASN A 30 -6.52 5.18 -10.19
N ASP A 31 -5.23 5.50 -10.22
CA ASP A 31 -4.38 5.40 -11.41
C ASP A 31 -3.80 3.98 -11.61
N ILE A 32 -4.12 3.06 -10.69
CA ILE A 32 -3.67 1.67 -10.69
C ILE A 32 -4.87 0.77 -11.06
N SER A 33 -4.67 -0.13 -12.03
CA SER A 33 -5.69 -1.03 -12.56
C SER A 33 -5.87 -2.29 -11.73
N ASP A 34 -4.78 -2.89 -11.26
CA ASP A 34 -4.76 -4.20 -10.63
C ASP A 34 -3.61 -4.36 -9.61
N ASP A 35 -3.64 -5.48 -8.88
CA ASP A 35 -2.64 -5.82 -7.87
C ASP A 35 -1.23 -5.92 -8.43
N MET A 36 -1.03 -6.42 -9.66
CA MET A 36 0.31 -6.53 -10.23
C MET A 36 0.91 -5.15 -10.48
N GLN A 37 0.12 -4.21 -11.00
CA GLN A 37 0.54 -2.82 -11.17
C GLN A 37 0.77 -2.15 -9.82
N LEU A 38 -0.05 -2.42 -8.80
CA LEU A 38 0.15 -1.93 -7.44
C LEU A 38 1.50 -2.37 -6.88
N TYR A 39 1.80 -3.66 -6.95
CA TYR A 39 3.05 -4.23 -6.44
C TYR A 39 4.27 -3.70 -7.19
N SER A 40 4.18 -3.58 -8.51
CA SER A 40 5.23 -2.97 -9.34
C SER A 40 5.46 -1.50 -8.98
N THR A 41 4.38 -0.73 -8.81
CA THR A 41 4.43 0.71 -8.45
C THR A 41 5.08 0.93 -7.09
N LEU A 42 4.76 0.07 -6.13
CA LEU A 42 5.32 0.10 -4.76
C LEU A 42 6.69 -0.58 -4.64
N ASN A 43 7.18 -1.19 -5.73
CA ASN A 43 8.42 -1.96 -5.80
C ASN A 43 8.49 -3.11 -4.76
N ILE A 44 7.37 -3.83 -4.60
CA ILE A 44 7.23 -4.95 -3.67
C ILE A 44 6.91 -6.26 -4.40
N GLN A 45 7.33 -7.38 -3.81
CA GLN A 45 6.93 -8.73 -4.20
C GLN A 45 6.42 -9.49 -2.97
N PRO A 46 5.18 -9.21 -2.54
CA PRO A 46 4.68 -9.68 -1.25
C PRO A 46 4.55 -11.20 -1.22
N VAL A 47 5.17 -11.83 -0.22
CA VAL A 47 4.89 -13.22 0.18
C VAL A 47 3.72 -13.27 1.15
N ARG A 48 3.60 -12.24 1.99
CA ARG A 48 2.49 -12.05 2.93
C ARG A 48 2.18 -10.57 3.06
N ILE A 49 0.89 -10.26 3.20
CA ILE A 49 0.41 -8.92 3.53
C ILE A 49 -0.32 -8.96 4.86
N GLU A 50 0.03 -8.02 5.73
CA GLU A 50 -0.63 -7.80 7.02
C GLU A 50 -1.28 -6.43 7.01
N TYR A 51 -2.56 -6.34 7.34
CA TYR A 51 -3.33 -5.10 7.27
C TYR A 51 -3.75 -4.63 8.65
N PHE A 52 -3.55 -3.34 8.94
CA PHE A 52 -3.76 -2.71 10.23
C PHE A 52 -4.73 -1.51 10.08
N PRO A 53 -6.05 -1.77 9.97
CA PRO A 53 -7.06 -0.73 9.72
C PRO A 53 -7.32 0.21 10.90
N PHE A 54 -7.12 -0.28 12.12
CA PHE A 54 -7.55 0.42 13.35
C PHE A 54 -6.48 1.32 13.96
N ASP A 55 -5.30 1.39 13.35
CA ASP A 55 -4.27 2.34 13.77
C ASP A 55 -4.62 3.77 13.37
N ALA A 56 -4.07 4.75 14.10
CA ALA A 56 -4.34 6.17 13.87
C ALA A 56 -4.05 6.63 12.42
N ARG A 57 -3.14 5.93 11.74
CA ARG A 57 -2.95 5.99 10.30
C ARG A 57 -3.00 4.55 9.79
N PRO A 58 -4.04 4.14 9.04
CA PRO A 58 -4.10 2.78 8.53
C PRO A 58 -2.94 2.47 7.59
N TYR A 59 -2.42 1.25 7.66
CA TYR A 59 -1.34 0.78 6.81
C TYR A 59 -1.44 -0.73 6.57
N PHE A 60 -0.71 -1.19 5.57
CA PHE A 60 -0.38 -2.60 5.42
C PHE A 60 1.12 -2.78 5.38
N VAL A 61 1.56 -3.98 5.79
CA VAL A 61 2.95 -4.41 5.73
C VAL A 61 3.07 -5.45 4.64
N SER A 62 3.87 -5.14 3.63
CA SER A 62 4.36 -6.13 2.68
C SER A 62 5.53 -6.87 3.32
N VAL A 63 5.38 -8.17 3.51
CA VAL A 63 6.46 -9.07 3.94
C VAL A 63 6.99 -9.79 2.71
N GLU A 64 8.26 -9.57 2.45
CA GLU A 64 9.05 -10.25 1.43
C GLU A 64 10.08 -11.15 2.14
N GLU A 65 10.76 -12.04 1.41
CA GLU A 65 11.60 -13.09 2.02
C GLU A 65 12.58 -12.60 3.09
N SER A 66 13.15 -11.40 2.92
CA SER A 66 14.15 -10.83 3.83
C SER A 66 13.84 -9.40 4.29
N ARG A 67 12.73 -8.81 3.84
CA ARG A 67 12.40 -7.40 4.13
C ARG A 67 10.93 -7.21 4.43
N LYS A 68 10.64 -6.21 5.26
CA LYS A 68 9.28 -5.71 5.50
C LYS A 68 9.21 -4.27 5.03
N GLN A 69 8.17 -3.93 4.28
CA GLN A 69 7.88 -2.57 3.86
C GLN A 69 6.53 -2.15 4.42
N ILE A 70 6.48 -1.00 5.09
CA ILE A 70 5.24 -0.41 5.59
C ILE A 70 4.71 0.52 4.51
N ILE A 71 3.45 0.32 4.13
CA ILE A 71 2.73 1.14 3.16
C ILE A 71 1.49 1.69 3.85
N TYR A 72 1.49 3.01 4.09
CA TYR A 72 0.33 3.69 4.65
C TYR A 72 -0.73 3.88 3.58
N VAL A 73 -1.99 3.91 3.98
CA VAL A 73 -3.13 4.18 3.09
C VAL A 73 -3.93 5.36 3.63
N GLN A 74 -4.43 6.17 2.71
CA GLN A 74 -5.18 7.38 3.02
C GLN A 74 -6.47 7.43 2.19
N LYS A 75 -7.56 7.82 2.85
CA LYS A 75 -8.84 8.08 2.18
C LYS A 75 -8.78 9.44 1.51
N GLY A 76 -9.29 9.53 0.29
CA GLY A 76 -9.43 10.79 -0.43
C GLY A 76 -10.36 11.73 0.35
N LYS A 77 -10.06 13.03 0.30
CA LYS A 77 -10.98 14.06 0.81
C LYS A 77 -12.22 14.19 -0.06
#